data_AF-A0A6N9UYJ4-F1
#
_entry.id   AF-A0A6N9UYJ4-F1
#
_cell.length_a   1.000
_cell.length_b   1.000
_cell.length_c   1.000
_cell.angle_alpha   90.00
_cell.angle_beta   90.00
_cell.angle_gamma   90.00
#
_symmetry.space_group_name_H-M   'P 1'
#
loop_
_entity.id
_entity.type
_entity.pdbx_description
1 polymer ?
#
loop_
_entity_poly.entity_id
_entity_poly.type
_entity_poly.pdbx_seq_one_letter_code
_entity_poly.pdbx_strand_id
1 'polypeptide(L)' 'AFDGADDAVRLPYDGRLPLGDGDFTASLWFRYTAADGEQPLLWMGGIGTTQPQVWLRAEPGDGRVRGLITAR' A
#
# COMPACT_ATOMS: atom_id res chain seq x y z
N ALA A 1 9.53 -9.90 13.08
CA ALA A 1 8.33 -9.84 13.96
C ALA A 1 7.56 -8.61 13.52
N PHE A 2 6.83 -7.86 14.37
CA PHE A 2 6.60 -6.44 14.08
C PHE A 2 7.70 -5.64 14.80
N ASP A 3 8.90 -5.64 14.24
CA ASP A 3 10.13 -5.11 14.86
C ASP A 3 10.64 -3.80 14.21
N GLY A 4 9.89 -3.27 13.24
CA GLY A 4 10.13 -1.98 12.60
C GLY A 4 11.08 -2.03 11.40
N ALA A 5 11.52 -3.20 10.95
CA ALA A 5 12.42 -3.34 9.80
C ALA A 5 11.67 -3.60 8.48
N ASP A 6 10.79 -4.60 8.44
CA ASP A 6 10.10 -5.07 7.22
C ASP A 6 8.63 -5.47 7.49
N ASP A 7 8.07 -4.83 8.52
CA ASP A 7 6.75 -5.10 9.06
C ASP A 7 5.61 -4.85 8.07
N ALA A 8 4.81 -5.88 7.82
CA ALA A 8 3.59 -5.74 7.04
C ALA A 8 2.53 -6.77 7.45
N VAL A 9 1.26 -6.37 7.35
CA VAL A 9 0.16 -7.32 7.32
C VAL A 9 -0.19 -7.58 5.86
N ARG A 10 -0.01 -8.83 5.43
CA ARG A 10 -0.43 -9.26 4.09
C ARG A 10 -1.74 -10.03 4.19
N LEU A 11 -2.76 -9.54 3.51
CA LEU A 11 -3.97 -10.32 3.27
C LEU A 11 -3.71 -11.24 2.07
N PRO A 12 -3.64 -12.57 2.24
CA PRO A 12 -3.61 -13.48 1.11
C PRO A 12 -4.91 -13.36 0.33
N TYR A 13 -4.86 -13.65 -0.98
CA TYR A 13 -6.07 -13.67 -1.79
C TYR A 13 -7.05 -14.71 -1.22
N ASP A 14 -8.24 -14.24 -0.86
CA ASP A 14 -9.35 -15.06 -0.40
C ASP A 14 -10.59 -14.64 -1.18
N GLY A 15 -11.21 -15.60 -1.89
CA GLY A 15 -12.39 -15.35 -2.71
C GLY A 15 -13.61 -14.87 -1.93
N ARG A 16 -13.58 -14.88 -0.59
CA ARG A 16 -14.62 -14.33 0.28
C ARG A 16 -14.42 -12.84 0.62
N LEU A 17 -13.27 -12.27 0.29
CA LEU A 17 -12.92 -10.87 0.58
C LEU A 17 -12.58 -10.03 -0.68
N PRO A 18 -13.26 -10.18 -1.84
CA PRO A 18 -13.07 -9.26 -2.94
C PRO A 18 -13.66 -7.88 -2.59
N LEU A 19 -13.06 -6.80 -3.12
CA LEU A 19 -13.64 -5.46 -3.08
C LEU A 19 -14.96 -5.35 -3.89
N GLY A 20 -15.26 -6.36 -4.71
CA GLY A 20 -16.39 -6.38 -5.64
C GLY A 20 -16.15 -5.48 -6.85
N ASP A 21 -17.23 -5.19 -7.59
CA ASP A 21 -17.20 -4.34 -8.80
C ASP A 21 -17.62 -2.89 -8.53
N GLY A 22 -17.91 -2.55 -7.27
CA GLY A 22 -18.36 -1.23 -6.86
C GLY A 22 -17.24 -0.31 -6.38
N ASP A 23 -17.62 0.92 -6.04
CA ASP A 23 -16.71 1.86 -5.40
C ASP A 23 -16.25 1.33 -4.04
N PHE A 24 -14.97 1.56 -3.72
CA PHE A 24 -14.40 1.22 -2.42
C PHE A 24 -13.69 2.42 -1.82
N THR A 25 -13.49 2.39 -0.50
CA THR A 25 -12.68 3.37 0.23
C THR A 25 -11.67 2.64 1.10
N ALA A 26 -10.41 3.02 1.00
CA ALA A 26 -9.37 2.66 1.96
C ALA A 26 -9.03 3.88 2.81
N SER A 27 -9.04 3.73 4.13
CA SER A 27 -8.67 4.78 5.08
C SER A 27 -7.59 4.25 6.01
N LEU A 28 -6.51 5.02 6.15
CA LEU A 28 -5.35 4.63 6.94
C LEU A 28 -5.04 5.72 7.96
N TRP A 29 -4.59 5.29 9.13
CA TRP A 29 -4.05 6.18 10.14
C TRP A 29 -2.74 5.59 10.64
N PHE A 30 -1.65 6.28 10.37
CA PHE A 30 -0.30 5.78 10.61
C PHE A 30 0.60 6.89 11.14
N ARG A 31 1.54 6.51 11.99
CA ARG A 31 2.69 7.32 12.37
C ARG A 31 3.91 6.59 11.85
N TYR A 32 4.71 7.23 11.01
CA TYR A 32 5.99 6.69 10.55
C TYR A 32 7.11 7.62 11.01
N THR A 33 8.25 7.04 11.39
CA THR A 33 9.44 7.77 11.84
C THR A 33 10.69 7.42 11.03
N ALA A 34 10.59 6.47 10.10
CA ALA A 34 11.69 6.12 9.21
C ALA A 34 12.09 7.34 8.37
N ALA A 35 13.40 7.58 8.27
CA ALA A 35 13.97 8.71 7.54
C ALA A 35 14.30 8.35 6.08
N ASP A 36 14.37 7.06 5.75
CA ASP A 36 14.74 6.52 4.45
C ASP A 36 13.99 5.20 4.14
N GLY A 37 14.32 4.62 2.98
CA GLY A 37 13.73 3.39 2.48
C GLY A 37 12.36 3.56 1.81
N GLU A 38 11.93 2.53 1.09
CA GLU A 38 10.56 2.45 0.61
C GLU A 38 9.62 2.07 1.74
N GLN A 39 8.61 2.89 2.00
CA GLN A 39 7.67 2.73 3.11
C GLN A 39 6.24 2.59 2.55
N PRO A 40 5.85 1.41 2.01
CA PRO A 40 4.50 1.19 1.52
C PRO A 40 3.50 1.20 2.68
N LEU A 41 2.49 2.05 2.60
CA LEU A 41 1.44 2.20 3.60
C LEU A 41 0.19 1.39 3.22
N LEU A 42 -0.09 1.32 1.93
CA LEU A 42 -1.14 0.51 1.32
C LEU A 42 -0.63 -0.03 0.00
N TRP A 43 -0.92 -1.30 -0.30
CA TRP A 43 -0.77 -1.86 -1.64
C TRP A 43 -1.89 -2.87 -1.91
N MET A 44 -2.67 -2.60 -2.95
CA MET A 44 -3.72 -3.49 -3.46
C MET A 44 -3.54 -3.70 -4.96
N GLY A 45 -3.77 -4.92 -5.43
CA GLY A 45 -3.64 -5.27 -6.85
C GLY A 45 -2.34 -6.00 -7.16
N GLY A 46 -1.88 -5.86 -8.41
CA GLY A 46 -0.74 -6.62 -8.92
C GLY A 46 0.62 -6.06 -8.54
N ILE A 47 1.66 -6.88 -8.71
CA ILE A 47 3.06 -6.54 -8.46
C ILE A 47 3.72 -6.06 -9.76
N GLY A 48 4.63 -5.09 -9.65
CA GLY A 48 5.37 -4.54 -10.78
C GLY A 48 4.71 -3.29 -11.38
N THR A 49 5.05 -2.95 -12.61
CA THR A 49 4.64 -1.68 -13.25
C THR A 49 3.54 -1.84 -14.31
N THR A 50 3.20 -3.07 -14.68
CA THR A 50 2.29 -3.37 -15.79
C THR A 50 0.92 -3.89 -15.34
N GLN A 51 0.75 -4.15 -14.05
CA GLN A 51 -0.52 -4.62 -13.49
C GLN A 51 -1.31 -3.45 -12.88
N PRO A 52 -2.66 -3.47 -12.94
CA PRO A 52 -3.50 -2.58 -12.17
C PRO A 52 -3.15 -2.64 -10.69
N GLN A 53 -2.95 -1.49 -10.08
CA GLN A 53 -2.61 -1.38 -8.68
C GLN A 53 -3.07 -0.05 -8.09
N VAL A 54 -3.34 -0.10 -6.78
CA VAL A 54 -3.53 1.06 -5.93
C VAL A 54 -2.51 0.98 -4.82
N TRP A 55 -1.69 2.02 -4.65
CA TRP A 55 -0.79 2.10 -3.52
C TRP A 55 -0.71 3.50 -2.94
N LEU A 56 -0.36 3.54 -1.65
CA LEU A 56 0.06 4.72 -0.92
C LEU A 56 1.44 4.43 -0.33
N ARG A 57 2.38 5.36 -0.50
CA ARG A 57 3.77 5.21 -0.05
C ARG A 57 4.28 6.49 0.57
N ALA A 58 4.97 6.37 1.70
CA ALA A 58 5.73 7.48 2.27
C ALA A 58 7.12 7.57 1.59
N GLU A 59 7.55 8.80 1.30
CA GLU A 59 8.87 9.12 0.76
C GLU A 59 9.54 10.10 1.73
N PRO A 60 10.12 9.59 2.85
CA PRO A 60 10.62 10.44 3.94
C PRO A 60 11.75 11.37 3.52
N GLY A 61 12.63 10.93 2.60
CA GLY A 61 13.68 11.78 2.03
C GLY A 61 13.16 13.01 1.27
N ASP A 62 11.93 12.92 0.74
CA ASP A 62 11.25 14.01 0.03
C ASP A 62 10.19 14.71 0.91
N GLY A 63 10.00 14.27 2.16
CA GLY A 63 9.02 14.83 3.09
C GLY A 63 7.56 14.73 2.63
N ARG A 64 7.20 13.68 1.86
CA ARG A 64 5.86 13.55 1.25
C ARG A 64 5.27 12.15 1.31
N VAL A 65 3.96 12.07 1.06
CA VAL A 65 3.23 10.84 0.77
C VAL A 65 2.75 10.89 -0.68
N ARG A 66 2.89 9.78 -1.40
CA ARG A 66 2.40 9.63 -2.78
C ARG A 66 1.39 8.53 -2.89
N GLY A 67 0.46 8.72 -3.83
CA GLY A 67 -0.46 7.69 -4.28
C GLY A 67 -0.32 7.44 -5.77
N LEU A 68 -0.61 6.20 -6.16
CA LEU A 68 -0.77 5.80 -7.56
C LEU A 68 -2.03 4.95 -7.67
N ILE A 69 -2.78 5.20 -8.75
CA ILE A 69 -3.83 4.33 -9.23
C ILE A 69 -3.52 4.07 -10.70
N THR A 70 -3.43 2.80 -11.08
CA THR A 70 -3.33 2.39 -12.48
C THR A 70 -4.53 1.54 -12.86
N ALA A 71 -5.04 1.80 -14.06
CA ALA A 71 -6.00 0.95 -14.73
C ALA A 71 -5.35 0.44 -16.04
N ARG A 72 -5.90 -0.65 -16.59
CA ARG A 72 -5.56 -1.11 -17.95
C ARG A 72 -6.37 -0.36 -18.99
#